data_AF-A0A954ES15-F1
#
_entry.id   AF-A0A954ES15-F1
#
_cell.length_a   1.000
_cell.length_b   1.000
_cell.length_c   1.000
_cell.angle_alpha   90.00
_cell.angle_beta   90.00
_cell.angle_gamma   90.00
#
_symmetry.space_group_name_H-M   'P 1'
#
loop_
_entity.id
_entity.type
_entity.pdbx_description
1 polymer ?
#
loop_
_entity_poly.entity_id
_entity_poly.type
_entity_poly.pdbx_seq_one_letter_code
_entity_poly.pdbx_strand_id
1 'polypeptide(L)'
;HAVAAYKWAWADGEPYVRRYELTQTTELLQQMNLPIPNLPPYDPAKDEKLPWEDDVLAAIEKLKAKKAAQAKNGDSTQDEPD
;
A
#
# COMPACT_ATOMS: atom_id res chain seq x y z
N HIS A 1 -22.18 11.42 -15.93
CA HIS A 1 -21.42 10.17 -16.16
C HIS A 1 -19.92 10.42 -16.34
N ALA A 2 -19.45 11.18 -17.34
CA ALA A 2 -18.02 11.42 -17.58
C ALA A 2 -17.24 12.00 -16.38
N VAL A 3 -17.76 13.05 -15.72
CA VAL A 3 -17.12 13.64 -14.53
C VAL A 3 -17.03 12.65 -13.35
N ALA A 4 -18.02 11.77 -13.19
CA ALA A 4 -18.00 10.75 -12.15
C ALA A 4 -16.94 9.68 -12.44
N ALA A 5 -16.80 9.28 -13.71
CA ALA A 5 -15.75 8.36 -14.14
C ALA A 5 -14.35 8.96 -13.92
N TYR A 6 -14.15 10.25 -14.21
CA TYR A 6 -12.89 10.95 -13.93
C TYR A 6 -12.56 10.95 -12.42
N LYS A 7 -13.53 11.29 -11.57
CA LYS A 7 -13.34 11.26 -10.11
C LYS A 7 -13.02 9.86 -9.59
N TRP A 8 -13.65 8.83 -10.15
CA TRP A 8 -13.34 7.45 -9.80
C TRP A 8 -11.94 7.03 -10.27
N ALA A 9 -11.52 7.49 -11.45
CA ALA A 9 -10.19 7.23 -11.98
C ALA A 9 -9.09 7.96 -11.21
N TRP A 10 -9.41 9.10 -10.59
CA TRP A 10 -8.50 9.80 -9.67
C TRP A 10 -8.19 8.99 -8.41
N ALA A 11 -9.12 8.10 -7.98
CA ALA A 11 -8.97 7.26 -6.79
C ALA A 11 -8.52 8.09 -5.57
N ASP A 12 -7.34 7.81 -5.01
CA ASP A 12 -6.83 8.51 -3.83
C ASP A 12 -5.94 9.71 -4.18
N GLY A 13 -5.68 9.94 -5.47
CA GLY A 13 -4.77 10.96 -6.00
C GLY A 13 -3.36 10.42 -6.26
N GLU A 14 -2.54 11.17 -7.00
CA GLU A 14 -1.19 10.74 -7.40
C GLU A 14 -0.33 10.35 -6.17
N PRO A 15 0.42 9.22 -6.21
CA PRO A 15 0.60 8.29 -7.33
C PRO A 15 -0.48 7.20 -7.48
N TYR A 16 -1.46 7.16 -6.58
CA TYR A 16 -2.51 6.13 -6.48
C TYR A 16 -3.71 6.39 -7.39
N VAL A 17 -3.44 6.82 -8.62
CA VAL A 17 -4.48 7.03 -9.65
C VAL A 17 -4.63 5.80 -10.54
N ARG A 18 -5.83 5.59 -11.10
CA ARG A 18 -6.07 4.61 -12.16
C ARG A 18 -5.65 5.21 -13.50
N ARG A 19 -4.36 5.13 -13.82
CA ARG A 19 -3.74 5.89 -14.93
C ARG A 19 -4.45 5.71 -16.27
N TYR A 20 -4.78 4.48 -16.64
CA TYR A 20 -5.41 4.18 -17.92
C TYR A 20 -6.78 4.86 -18.04
N GLU A 21 -7.62 4.67 -17.03
CA GLU A 21 -8.96 5.25 -16.95
C GLU A 21 -8.93 6.78 -16.80
N LEU A 22 -7.92 7.32 -16.11
CA LEU A 22 -7.75 8.76 -15.97
C LEU A 22 -7.46 9.41 -17.32
N THR A 23 -6.60 8.81 -18.14
CA THR A 23 -6.34 9.27 -19.51
C THR A 23 -7.61 9.21 -20.36
N GLN A 24 -8.31 8.07 -20.38
CA GLN A 24 -9.54 7.89 -21.17
C GLN A 24 -10.65 8.87 -20.77
N THR A 25 -10.84 9.09 -19.47
CA THR A 25 -11.86 10.01 -18.96
C THR A 25 -11.48 11.48 -19.17
N THR A 26 -10.18 11.81 -19.17
CA THR A 26 -9.69 13.15 -19.54
C THR A 26 -9.99 13.47 -20.99
N GLU A 27 -9.67 12.55 -21.91
CA GLU A 27 -9.98 12.69 -23.34
C GLU A 27 -11.49 12.87 -23.57
N LEU A 28 -12.32 12.08 -22.89
CA LEU A 28 -13.77 12.19 -22.96
C LEU A 28 -14.27 13.57 -22.46
N LEU A 29 -13.74 14.08 -21.35
CA LEU A 29 -14.10 15.41 -20.85
C LEU A 29 -13.70 16.52 -21.84
N GLN A 30 -12.52 16.41 -22.45
CA GLN A 30 -12.06 17.36 -23.47
C GLN A 30 -12.96 17.34 -24.72
N GLN A 31 -13.34 16.16 -25.21
CA GLN A 31 -14.26 16.02 -26.35
C GLN A 31 -15.64 16.66 -26.07
N MET A 32 -16.08 16.64 -24.82
CA MET A 32 -17.34 17.26 -24.38
C MET A 32 -17.18 18.76 -24.01
N ASN A 33 -15.97 19.31 -24.17
CA ASN A 33 -15.62 20.68 -23.76
C ASN A 33 -15.96 20.96 -22.29
N LEU A 34 -15.81 19.95 -21.43
CA LEU A 34 -16.03 20.04 -19.99
C LEU A 34 -14.71 20.37 -19.28
N PRO A 35 -14.75 21.16 -18.19
CA PRO A 35 -13.56 21.43 -17.41
C PRO A 35 -13.06 20.16 -16.72
N ILE A 36 -11.74 20.00 -16.65
CA ILE A 36 -11.09 18.92 -15.89
C ILE A 36 -11.21 19.26 -14.39
N PRO A 37 -11.79 18.38 -13.56
CA PRO A 37 -11.87 18.60 -12.12
C PRO A 37 -10.49 18.72 -11.47
N ASN A 38 -10.30 19.74 -10.62
CA ASN A 38 -9.12 19.84 -9.76
C ASN A 38 -9.35 19.04 -8.48
N LEU A 39 -8.60 17.95 -8.30
CA LEU A 39 -8.73 17.04 -7.15
C LEU A 39 -7.39 17.00 -6.38
N PRO A 40 -7.42 16.89 -5.04
CA PRO A 40 -6.20 16.88 -4.25
C PRO A 40 -5.40 15.59 -4.47
N PRO A 41 -4.06 15.63 -4.34
CA PRO A 41 -3.23 14.44 -4.35
C PRO A 41 -3.43 13.59 -3.09
N TYR A 42 -2.90 12.37 -3.11
CA TYR A 42 -2.91 11.49 -1.95
C TYR A 42 -2.13 12.10 -0.79
N ASP A 43 -2.67 11.95 0.41
CA ASP A 43 -2.10 12.45 1.65
C ASP A 43 -1.90 11.27 2.62
N PRO A 44 -0.67 10.76 2.78
CA PRO A 44 -0.37 9.66 3.68
C PRO A 44 -0.73 9.95 5.14
N ALA A 45 -0.81 11.24 5.54
CA ALA A 45 -1.17 11.60 6.91
C ALA A 45 -2.65 11.34 7.23
N LYS A 46 -3.48 11.10 6.21
CA LYS A 46 -4.90 10.75 6.39
C LYS A 46 -5.13 9.25 6.56
N ASP A 47 -4.11 8.42 6.32
CA ASP A 47 -4.24 6.99 6.54
C ASP A 47 -4.24 6.74 8.05
N GLU A 48 -5.43 6.42 8.55
CA GLU A 48 -5.62 6.06 9.94
C GLU A 48 -4.98 4.71 10.22
N LYS A 49 -4.31 4.63 11.37
CA LYS A 49 -3.76 3.37 11.87
C LYS A 49 -4.88 2.34 12.02
N LEU A 50 -4.72 1.19 11.39
CA LEU A 50 -5.70 0.13 11.52
C LEU A 50 -5.63 -0.49 12.93
N PRO A 51 -6.77 -0.92 13.52
CA PRO A 51 -6.81 -1.42 14.90
C PRO A 51 -5.87 -2.59 15.20
N TRP A 52 -5.46 -3.33 14.17
CA TRP A 52 -4.65 -4.54 14.27
C TRP A 52 -3.16 -4.33 13.97
N GLU A 53 -2.73 -3.13 13.56
CA GLU A 53 -1.32 -2.89 13.19
C GLU A 53 -0.34 -3.20 14.32
N ASP A 54 -0.70 -2.84 15.55
CA ASP A 54 0.12 -3.13 16.73
C ASP A 54 0.23 -4.63 17.02
N ASP A 55 -0.87 -5.36 16.87
CA ASP A 55 -0.90 -6.81 17.05
C ASP A 55 -0.02 -7.53 16.02
N VAL A 56 -0.07 -7.07 14.76
CA VAL A 56 0.76 -7.61 13.67
C VAL A 56 2.24 -7.33 13.94
N LEU A 57 2.59 -6.11 14.36
CA LEU A 57 3.98 -5.77 14.71
C LEU A 57 4.49 -6.61 15.88
N ALA A 58 3.70 -6.77 16.94
CA ALA A 58 4.04 -7.62 18.08
C ALA A 58 4.25 -9.09 17.67
N ALA A 59 3.40 -9.61 16.77
CA ALA A 59 3.53 -10.95 16.24
C ALA A 59 4.83 -11.14 15.42
N ILE A 60 5.20 -10.16 14.59
CA ILE A 60 6.45 -10.18 13.81
C ILE A 60 7.66 -10.23 14.74
N GLU A 61 7.71 -9.39 15.77
CA GLU A 61 8.83 -9.36 16.70
C GLU A 61 8.95 -10.67 17.51
N LYS A 62 7.82 -11.23 17.95
CA LYS A 62 7.80 -12.54 18.59
C LYS A 62 8.33 -13.64 17.67
N LEU A 63 7.98 -13.61 16.38
CA LEU A 63 8.47 -14.57 15.39
C LEU A 63 9.97 -14.42 15.14
N LYS A 64 10.49 -13.19 15.04
CA LYS A 64 11.93 -12.93 14.89
C LYS A 64 12.71 -13.46 16.10
N ALA A 65 12.24 -13.18 17.32
CA ALA A 65 12.85 -13.68 18.55
C ALA A 65 12.88 -15.22 18.60
N LYS A 66 11.76 -15.87 18.23
CA LYS A 66 11.67 -17.33 18.16
C LYS A 66 12.63 -17.92 17.12
N LYS A 67 12.79 -17.27 15.96
CA LYS A 67 13.74 -17.71 14.91
C LYS A 67 15.19 -17.55 15.38
N ALA A 68 15.53 -16.44 16.02
CA ALA A 68 16.88 -16.22 16.56
C ALA A 68 17.22 -17.21 17.67
N ALA A 69 16.28 -17.54 18.56
CA ALA A 69 16.47 -18.56 19.59
C ALA A 69 16.67 -19.96 19.00
N GLN A 70 15.91 -20.33 17.97
CA GLN A 70 16.08 -21.61 17.26
C GLN A 70 17.43 -21.69 16.54
N ALA A 71 17.89 -20.60 15.92
CA ALA A 71 19.21 -20.55 15.28
C ALA A 71 20.35 -20.76 16.30
N LYS A 72 20.23 -20.19 17.50
CA LYS A 72 21.22 -20.37 18.59
C LYS A 72 21.20 -21.79 19.17
N ASN A 73 20.04 -22.43 19.23
CA ASN A 73 19.90 -23.81 19.74
C ASN A 73 20.27 -24.88 18.69
N GLY A 74 20.30 -24.51 17.40
CA GLY A 74 20.76 -25.39 16.31
C GLY A 74 22.27 -25.42 16.11
N ASP A 75 23.01 -24.52 16.78
CA ASP A 75 24.47 -24.36 16.71
C ASP A 75 25.20 -25.01 17.91
N SER A 76 24.48 -25.81 18.73
CA SER A 76 25.04 -26.50 19.91
C SER A 76 25.42 -27.96 19.66
N THR A 77 25.36 -28.44 18.41
CA THR A 77 25.83 -29.78 18.02
C THR A 77 27.09 -29.63 17.18
N GLN A 78 28.21 -29.27 17.82
CA GLN A 78 29.55 -29.46 17.27
C GLN A 78 30.19 -30.70 17.92
N ASP A 79 30.58 -31.62 17.04
CA ASP A 79 31.86 -32.32 17.02
C ASP A 79 32.23 -33.23 18.21
N GLU A 80 32.02 -34.54 18.04
CA GLU A 80 32.85 -35.57 18.66
C GLU A 80 33.86 -36.07 17.61
N PRO A 81 35.19 -35.93 17.81
CA PRO A 81 36.19 -36.50 16.91
C PRO A 81 36.51 -37.95 17.31
N ASP A 82 36.42 -38.87 16.35
CA ASP A 82 36.99 -40.24 16.43
C ASP A 82 38.48 -40.26 16.03
#